data_AF-A0A2V7NDF6-F1
#
_entry.id   AF-A0A2V7NDF6-F1
#
_cell.length_a   1.000
_cell.length_b   1.000
_cell.length_c   1.000
_cell.angle_alpha   90.00
_cell.angle_beta   90.00
_cell.angle_gamma   90.00
#
_symmetry.space_group_name_H-M   'P 1'
#
loop_
_entity.id
_entity.type
_entity.pdbx_description
1 polymer ?
#
loop_
_entity_poly.entity_id
_entity_poly.type
_entity_poly.pdbx_seq_one_letter_code
_entity_poly.pdbx_strand_id
1 'polypeptide(L)'
;MSDFVYPAWFEGFRKANSAQFDYAKRVKRPFQILPGGYMSVFKNGRWTQVFGSAGKARRFRREDRRGHRSTYRGKAHRMRPSRPAR
;
A
#
# COMPACT_ATOMS: atom_id res chain seq x y z
N MET A 1 15.92 -6.69 -7.54
CA MET A 1 15.84 -7.57 -6.36
C MET A 1 14.52 -7.28 -5.66
N SER A 2 13.68 -8.30 -5.42
CA SER A 2 12.42 -8.16 -4.67
C SER A 2 12.60 -8.72 -3.26
N ASP A 3 12.09 -8.04 -2.25
CA ASP A 3 12.13 -8.47 -0.85
C ASP A 3 10.73 -8.87 -0.41
N PHE A 4 10.51 -10.16 -0.19
CA PHE A 4 9.22 -10.73 0.19
C PHE A 4 9.14 -10.89 1.71
N VAL A 5 7.93 -10.74 2.24
CA VAL A 5 7.63 -11.01 3.64
C VAL A 5 7.37 -12.50 3.88
N TYR A 6 7.66 -12.96 5.09
CA TYR A 6 7.33 -14.30 5.56
C TYR A 6 5.96 -14.36 6.23
N PRO A 7 5.38 -15.56 6.46
CA PRO A 7 4.11 -15.73 7.17
C PRO A 7 4.06 -14.99 8.52
N ALA A 8 5.18 -14.95 9.25
CA ALA A 8 5.31 -14.23 10.51
C ALA A 8 4.92 -12.75 10.44
N TRP A 9 5.01 -12.10 9.27
CA TRP A 9 4.60 -10.71 9.08
C TRP A 9 3.08 -10.50 9.25
N PHE A 10 2.28 -11.53 8.93
CA PHE A 10 0.82 -11.52 9.06
C PHE A 10 0.34 -11.93 10.46
N GLU A 11 1.23 -12.46 11.29
CA GLU A 11 0.89 -12.96 12.62
C GLU A 11 0.89 -11.82 13.65
N GLY A 12 -0.23 -11.09 13.73
CA GLY A 12 -0.38 -9.89 14.57
C GLY A 12 -0.11 -10.07 16.07
N PHE A 13 -0.10 -11.32 16.56
CA PHE A 13 0.19 -11.65 17.96
C PHE A 13 1.70 -11.73 18.27
N ARG A 14 2.59 -11.70 17.26
CA ARG A 14 4.04 -11.76 17.49
C ARG A 14 4.58 -10.45 18.08
N LYS A 15 5.54 -10.60 19.00
CA LYS A 15 6.30 -9.47 19.56
C LYS A 15 7.29 -8.94 18.53
N ALA A 16 7.73 -7.70 18.71
CA ALA A 16 8.83 -7.17 17.91
C ALA A 16 10.09 -8.02 18.08
N ASN A 17 10.83 -8.21 16.99
CA ASN A 17 12.07 -8.99 16.92
C ASN A 17 11.95 -10.48 17.33
N SER A 18 10.75 -11.05 17.41
CA SER A 18 10.55 -12.44 17.84
C SER A 18 10.61 -13.47 16.71
N ALA A 19 10.77 -13.02 15.46
CA ALA A 19 10.91 -13.84 14.26
C ALA A 19 11.57 -13.02 13.16
N GLN A 20 11.98 -13.69 12.08
CA GLN A 20 12.30 -13.01 10.84
C GLN A 20 11.01 -12.74 10.05
N PHE A 21 10.79 -11.49 9.68
CA PHE A 21 9.54 -11.06 9.04
C PHE A 21 9.68 -10.84 7.52
N ASP A 22 10.88 -10.59 7.04
CA ASP A 22 11.26 -10.40 5.64
C ASP A 22 12.65 -10.99 5.37
N TYR A 23 12.97 -11.23 4.10
CA TYR A 23 14.27 -11.80 3.73
C TYR A 23 15.42 -10.87 4.10
N ALA A 24 15.27 -9.56 3.86
CA ALA A 24 16.30 -8.56 4.17
C ALA A 24 16.40 -8.17 5.67
N LYS A 25 15.58 -8.76 6.54
CA LYS A 25 15.55 -8.51 8.00
C LYS A 25 15.31 -7.03 8.36
N ARG A 26 14.62 -6.27 7.51
CA ARG A 26 14.31 -4.85 7.73
C ARG A 26 13.01 -4.68 8.51
N VAL A 27 12.07 -5.61 8.37
CA VAL A 27 10.84 -5.62 9.15
C VAL A 27 11.10 -6.24 10.52
N LYS A 28 10.70 -5.53 11.57
CA LYS A 28 10.96 -5.87 12.97
C LYS A 28 9.71 -6.28 13.74
N ARG A 29 8.51 -6.11 13.17
CA ARG A 29 7.25 -6.49 13.81
C ARG A 29 6.15 -6.78 12.77
N PRO A 30 5.07 -7.49 13.15
CA PRO A 30 3.93 -7.72 12.28
C PRO A 30 3.35 -6.43 11.71
N PHE A 31 2.88 -6.52 10.46
CA PHE A 31 2.23 -5.42 9.71
C PHE A 31 3.06 -4.13 9.61
N GLN A 32 4.37 -4.16 9.86
CA GLN A 32 5.22 -2.99 9.68
C GLN A 32 5.36 -2.68 8.19
N ILE A 33 5.18 -1.40 7.87
CA ILE A 33 5.46 -0.84 6.55
C ILE A 33 6.75 -0.03 6.66
N LEU A 34 7.70 -0.33 5.76
CA LEU A 34 8.95 0.41 5.66
C LEU A 34 8.73 1.79 5.03
N PRO A 35 9.66 2.74 5.24
CA PRO A 35 9.61 4.04 4.56
C PRO A 35 9.42 3.89 3.04
N GLY A 36 8.56 4.72 2.45
CA GLY A 36 8.20 4.62 1.04
C GLY A 36 7.09 3.60 0.71
N GLY A 37 6.72 2.73 1.65
CA GLY A 37 5.67 1.73 1.46
C GLY A 37 4.25 2.29 1.46
N TYR A 38 3.28 1.47 1.07
CA TYR A 38 1.86 1.80 1.05
C TYR A 38 1.06 0.65 1.67
N MET A 39 0.02 0.97 2.44
CA MET A 39 -0.91 -0.02 2.96
C MET A 39 -2.28 0.60 3.21
N SER A 40 -3.35 -0.09 2.80
CA SER A 40 -4.71 0.22 3.25
C SER A 40 -4.92 -0.38 4.65
N VAL A 41 -5.42 0.42 5.59
CA VAL A 41 -5.64 0.00 6.98
C VAL A 41 -7.10 0.23 7.35
N PHE A 42 -7.78 -0.83 7.76
CA PHE A 42 -9.12 -0.74 8.35
C PHE A 42 -8.99 -0.76 9.86
N LYS A 43 -9.42 0.31 10.53
CA LYS A 43 -9.38 0.42 11.99
C LYS A 43 -10.59 1.19 12.48
N ASN A 44 -11.24 0.69 13.53
CA ASN A 44 -12.40 1.32 14.17
C ASN A 44 -13.52 1.70 13.18
N GLY A 45 -13.87 0.76 12.27
CA GLY A 45 -14.93 0.97 11.29
C GLY A 45 -14.56 1.89 10.12
N ARG A 46 -13.31 2.36 10.02
CA ARG A 46 -12.88 3.32 8.99
C ARG A 46 -11.70 2.80 8.19
N TRP A 47 -11.79 2.96 6.87
CA TRP A 47 -10.66 2.77 5.97
C TRP A 47 -9.75 3.99 5.99
N THR A 48 -8.45 3.75 6.16
CA THR A 48 -7.37 4.73 6.08
C THR A 48 -6.24 4.15 5.23
N GLN A 49 -5.24 4.97 4.92
CA GLN A 49 -4.11 4.58 4.09
C GLN A 49 -2.81 5.10 4.68
N VAL A 50 -1.79 4.25 4.72
CA VAL A 50 -0.40 4.63 4.94
C VAL A 50 0.21 4.95 3.58
N PHE A 51 0.80 6.13 3.45
CA PHE A 51 1.51 6.54 2.24
C PHE A 51 2.99 6.69 2.49
N GLY A 52 3.80 6.22 1.54
CA GLY A 52 5.25 6.30 1.60
C GLY A 52 5.83 7.71 1.45
N SER A 53 5.00 8.68 1.04
CA SER A 53 5.39 10.09 0.97
C SER A 53 4.18 11.02 1.05
N ALA A 54 4.41 12.22 1.57
CA ALA A 54 3.41 13.29 1.59
C ALA A 54 2.98 13.70 0.17
N GLY A 55 3.90 13.66 -0.80
CA GLY A 55 3.63 13.94 -2.21
C GLY A 55 2.63 12.96 -2.82
N LYS A 56 2.81 11.65 -2.57
CA LYS A 56 1.84 10.64 -3.03
C LYS A 56 0.49 10.78 -2.32
N ALA A 57 0.47 11.07 -1.02
CA ALA A 57 -0.76 11.33 -0.28
C ALA A 57 -1.54 12.52 -0.88
N ARG A 58 -0.87 13.63 -1.19
CA ARG A 58 -1.48 14.80 -1.86
C ARG A 58 -2.04 14.45 -3.23
N ARG A 59 -1.29 13.71 -4.05
CA ARG A 59 -1.74 13.30 -5.38
C ARG A 59 -2.95 12.38 -5.30
N PHE A 60 -2.91 11.39 -4.40
CA PHE A 60 -3.99 10.43 -4.21
C PHE A 60 -5.31 11.12 -3.87
N ARG A 61 -5.30 12.16 -3.03
CA ARG A 61 -6.50 12.96 -2.72
C ARG A 61 -7.11 13.71 -3.90
N ARG A 62 -6.34 13.94 -4.97
CA ARG A 62 -6.79 14.63 -6.19
C ARG A 62 -7.24 13.66 -7.28
N GLU A 63 -7.02 12.36 -7.11
CA GLU A 63 -7.41 11.33 -8.08
C GLU A 63 -8.92 11.03 -7.94
N ASP A 64 -9.66 11.00 -9.06
CA ASP A 64 -11.01 10.41 -9.08
C ASP A 64 -10.88 8.89 -9.23
N ARG A 65 -11.28 8.16 -8.20
CA ARG A 65 -11.16 6.69 -8.12
C ARG A 65 -12.51 5.98 -7.96
N ARG A 66 -13.61 6.65 -8.30
CA ARG A 66 -14.97 6.08 -8.22
C ARG A 66 -15.27 5.06 -9.34
N GLY A 67 -14.44 5.00 -10.38
CA GLY A 67 -14.61 4.07 -11.49
C GLY A 67 -14.38 2.62 -11.11
N HIS A 68 -15.19 1.71 -11.66
CA HIS A 68 -15.03 0.26 -11.46
C HIS A 68 -14.37 -0.36 -12.70
N ARG A 69 -13.49 -1.35 -12.53
CA ARG A 69 -12.73 -1.93 -13.67
C ARG A 69 -13.64 -2.43 -14.81
N SER A 70 -14.84 -2.91 -14.49
CA SER A 70 -15.82 -3.35 -15.49
C SER A 70 -16.37 -2.22 -16.36
N THR A 71 -16.42 -0.97 -15.87
CA THR A 71 -16.94 0.18 -16.63
C THR A 71 -15.97 0.63 -17.73
N TYR A 72 -14.74 0.12 -17.72
CA TYR A 72 -13.71 0.40 -18.73
C TYR A 72 -13.53 -0.74 -19.74
N ARG A 73 -14.14 -1.91 -19.52
CA ARG A 73 -14.08 -3.02 -20.49
C ARG A 73 -14.98 -2.67 -21.69
N GLY A 74 -14.48 -2.87 -22.91
CA GLY A 74 -15.26 -2.72 -24.14
C GLY A 74 -15.44 -1.29 -24.66
N LYS A 75 -15.04 -0.26 -23.91
CA LYS A 75 -14.99 1.12 -24.43
C LYS A 75 -13.53 1.51 -24.67
N ALA A 76 -13.21 1.93 -25.89
CA ALA A 76 -11.92 2.50 -26.26
C ALA A 76 -11.71 3.90 -25.63
N HIS A 77 -11.98 4.06 -24.34
CA HIS A 77 -11.58 5.27 -23.64
C HIS A 77 -10.07 5.18 -23.40
N ARG A 78 -9.31 5.98 -24.17
CA ARG A 78 -7.90 6.27 -23.88
C ARG A 78 -7.80 6.59 -22.39
N MET A 79 -7.21 5.69 -21.61
CA MET A 79 -6.93 5.96 -20.21
C MET A 79 -6.14 7.27 -20.17
N ARG A 80 -6.69 8.32 -19.54
CA ARG A 80 -5.96 9.58 -19.40
C ARG A 80 -4.70 9.24 -18.61
N PRO A 81 -3.48 9.47 -19.16
CA PRO A 81 -2.26 9.16 -18.45
C PRO A 81 -2.28 9.88 -17.10
N SER A 82 -1.86 9.19 -16.05
CA SER A 82 -1.56 9.83 -14.77
C SER A 82 -0.40 10.79 -14.97
N ARG A 83 -0.70 12.02 -15.42
CA ARG A 83 0.32 13.06 -15.62
C ARG A 83 1.07 13.27 -14.30
N PRO A 84 2.41 13.10 -14.27
CA PRO A 84 3.17 13.49 -13.10
C PRO A 84 3.01 15.01 -12.92
N ALA A 85 2.78 15.45 -11.68
CA ALA A 85 2.84 16.87 -11.35
C ALA A 85 4.29 17.34 -11.57
N ARG A 86 4.45 18.44 -12.32
CA ARG A 86 5.70 19.22 -12.39
C ARG A 86 6.06 19.76 -11.02
#